data_AF-A0A1U7GIJ8-F1
#
_entry.id   AF-A0A1U7GIJ8-F1
#
_cell.length_a   1.000
_cell.length_b   1.000
_cell.length_c   1.000
_cell.angle_alpha   90.00
_cell.angle_beta   90.00
_cell.angle_gamma   90.00
#
_symmetry.space_group_name_H-M   'P 1'
#
loop_
_entity.id
_entity.type
_entity.pdbx_description
1 polymer ?
#
loop_
_entity_poly.entity_id
_entity_poly.type
_entity_poly.pdbx_seq_one_letter_code
_entity_poly.pdbx_strand_id
1 'polypeptide(L)'
;MASATLGEDGSEGLSLVQRAPGRPRLVAAVSEEALADVVPRASRPARLVFAAGLLQILDAWDASHEAAQKADDLGERRFAAYWHGIAHRREPDAGNASYWFRRVGRHALFPALGAAAEALAGRGESIPIGTDGWDPFAMIDLCTRARPGTDQERLARRLQRLEMAMLLEATAAALG
;
A
#
# COMPACT_ATOMS: atom_id res chain seq x y z
N MET A 1 8.25 8.39 -13.06
CA MET A 1 7.49 7.57 -14.04
C MET A 1 7.12 6.22 -13.42
N ALA A 2 6.54 6.20 -12.21
CA ALA A 2 6.08 4.97 -11.54
C ALA A 2 4.57 4.72 -11.68
N SER A 3 3.85 5.63 -12.36
CA SER A 3 2.43 5.49 -12.69
C SER A 3 2.11 4.24 -13.54
N ALA A 4 3.06 3.78 -14.37
CA ALA A 4 2.83 2.70 -15.33
C ALA A 4 2.68 1.29 -14.70
N THR A 5 3.20 1.06 -13.49
CA THR A 5 3.05 -0.23 -12.78
C THR A 5 1.70 -0.35 -12.07
N LEU A 6 0.97 0.76 -12.02
CA LEU A 6 -0.42 0.97 -11.58
C LEU A 6 -1.50 0.04 -12.16
N GLY A 7 -1.30 -0.31 -13.44
CA GLY A 7 -2.37 -0.53 -14.42
C GLY A 7 -2.53 0.70 -15.34
N GLU A 8 -3.11 0.54 -16.54
CA GLU A 8 -3.38 1.65 -17.45
C GLU A 8 -4.27 2.74 -16.78
N ASP A 9 -4.20 3.97 -17.29
CA ASP A 9 -5.14 5.04 -16.96
C ASP A 9 -6.56 4.54 -17.29
N GLY A 10 -7.33 4.18 -16.24
CA GLY A 10 -8.66 3.59 -16.35
C GLY A 10 -8.85 2.28 -15.58
N SER A 11 -7.78 1.63 -15.09
CA SER A 11 -7.89 0.45 -14.23
C SER A 11 -8.21 0.84 -12.79
N GLU A 12 -9.23 0.20 -12.20
CA GLU A 12 -9.63 0.37 -10.79
C GLU A 12 -8.52 -0.01 -9.79
N GLY A 13 -7.45 -0.71 -10.24
CA GLY A 13 -6.39 -1.23 -9.39
C GLY A 13 -6.68 -2.64 -8.86
N LEU A 14 -5.94 -3.05 -7.83
CA LEU A 14 -6.06 -4.40 -7.24
C LEU A 14 -7.43 -4.65 -6.61
N SER A 15 -7.76 -5.93 -6.43
CA SER A 15 -8.88 -6.33 -5.56
C SER A 15 -8.65 -5.85 -4.12
N LEU A 16 -9.73 -5.46 -3.43
CA LEU A 16 -9.67 -5.07 -2.02
C LEU A 16 -9.16 -6.21 -1.15
N VAL A 17 -9.63 -7.43 -1.43
CA VAL A 17 -9.15 -8.66 -0.80
C VAL A 17 -8.01 -9.26 -1.63
N GLN A 18 -6.98 -9.75 -0.96
CA GLN A 18 -5.84 -10.43 -1.57
C GLN A 18 -6.26 -11.61 -2.45
N ARG A 19 -5.45 -11.90 -3.48
CA ARG A 19 -5.63 -13.01 -4.41
C ARG A 19 -4.28 -13.71 -4.61
N ALA A 20 -4.29 -14.86 -5.28
CA ALA A 20 -3.05 -15.48 -5.70
C ALA A 20 -2.29 -14.60 -6.72
N PRO A 21 -0.95 -14.52 -6.64
CA PRO A 21 -0.15 -13.75 -7.60
C PRO A 21 -0.37 -14.19 -9.05
N GLY A 22 -0.76 -13.25 -9.92
CA GLY A 22 -0.91 -13.52 -11.35
C GLY A 22 0.42 -13.64 -12.12
N ARG A 23 1.55 -13.23 -11.50
CA ARG A 23 2.88 -13.15 -12.13
C ARG A 23 3.99 -13.68 -11.21
N PRO A 24 4.03 -14.99 -10.91
CA PRO A 24 4.97 -15.56 -9.92
C PRO A 24 6.45 -15.32 -10.25
N ARG A 25 6.82 -15.21 -11.53
CA ARG A 25 8.20 -14.86 -11.92
C ARG A 25 8.59 -13.44 -11.50
N LEU A 26 7.66 -12.48 -11.54
CA LEU A 26 7.92 -11.12 -11.08
C LEU A 26 8.04 -11.06 -9.56
N VAL A 27 7.30 -11.89 -8.83
CA VAL A 27 7.39 -11.99 -7.36
C VAL A 27 8.82 -12.30 -6.92
N ALA A 28 9.46 -13.31 -7.54
CA ALA A 28 10.85 -13.64 -7.25
C ALA A 28 11.82 -12.50 -7.62
N ALA A 29 11.55 -11.77 -8.71
CA ALA A 29 12.41 -10.69 -9.18
C ALA A 29 12.37 -9.42 -8.31
N VAL A 30 11.41 -9.30 -7.39
CA VAL A 30 11.26 -8.15 -6.49
C VAL A 30 11.45 -8.51 -5.01
N SER A 31 12.01 -9.68 -4.72
CA SER A 31 12.39 -10.03 -3.35
C SER A 31 13.51 -9.11 -2.84
N GLU A 32 13.72 -9.05 -1.52
CA GLU A 32 14.81 -8.24 -0.98
C GLU A 32 16.18 -8.72 -1.46
N GLU A 33 16.36 -10.03 -1.59
CA GLU A 33 17.58 -10.65 -2.10
C GLU A 33 17.86 -10.22 -3.55
N ALA A 34 16.84 -10.22 -4.41
CA ALA A 34 16.98 -9.74 -5.78
C ALA A 34 17.26 -8.23 -5.84
N LEU A 35 16.63 -7.45 -4.96
CA LEU A 35 16.85 -6.01 -4.87
C LEU A 35 18.24 -5.64 -4.32
N ALA A 36 18.90 -6.54 -3.59
CA ALA A 36 20.27 -6.30 -3.11
C ALA A 36 21.26 -6.09 -4.27
N ASP A 37 21.03 -6.72 -5.42
CA ASP A 37 21.85 -6.53 -6.62
C ASP A 37 21.48 -5.26 -7.40
N VAL A 38 20.21 -4.85 -7.37
CA VAL A 38 19.68 -3.68 -8.12
C VAL A 38 19.97 -2.36 -7.40
N VAL A 39 19.83 -2.34 -6.07
CA VAL A 39 20.05 -1.16 -5.21
C VAL A 39 21.05 -1.48 -4.09
N PRO A 40 22.31 -1.81 -4.42
CA PRO A 40 23.28 -2.34 -3.46
C PRO A 40 23.67 -1.34 -2.36
N ARG A 41 23.43 -0.05 -2.58
CA ARG A 41 23.71 1.02 -1.60
C ARG A 41 22.60 1.19 -0.56
N ALA A 42 21.39 0.73 -0.84
CA ALA A 42 20.28 0.81 0.10
C ALA A 42 20.53 -0.14 1.28
N SER A 43 20.18 0.28 2.49
CA SER A 43 20.25 -0.61 3.65
C SER A 43 19.26 -1.77 3.51
N ARG A 44 19.53 -2.90 4.20
CA ARG A 44 18.63 -4.05 4.18
C ARG A 44 17.19 -3.69 4.61
N PRO A 45 16.94 -2.92 5.69
CA PRO A 45 15.58 -2.53 6.05
C PRO A 45 14.90 -1.68 4.97
N ALA A 46 15.64 -0.78 4.29
CA ALA A 46 15.11 0.02 3.19
C ALA A 46 14.72 -0.85 1.98
N ARG A 47 15.54 -1.84 1.63
CA ARG A 47 15.19 -2.82 0.58
C ARG A 47 13.99 -3.68 0.96
N LEU A 48 13.87 -4.12 2.21
CA LEU A 48 12.73 -4.91 2.69
C LEU A 48 11.40 -4.15 2.54
N VAL A 49 11.33 -2.88 2.95
CA VAL A 49 10.09 -2.11 2.77
C VAL A 49 9.77 -1.81 1.31
N PHE A 50 10.79 -1.64 0.47
CA PHE A 50 10.58 -1.50 -0.97
C PHE A 50 10.08 -2.80 -1.62
N ALA A 51 10.67 -3.94 -1.24
CA ALA A 51 10.19 -5.27 -1.61
C ALA A 51 8.74 -5.47 -1.18
N ALA A 52 8.39 -5.14 0.07
CA ALA A 52 7.04 -5.26 0.59
C ALA A 52 6.02 -4.54 -0.31
N GLY A 53 6.30 -3.28 -0.68
CA GLY A 53 5.43 -2.53 -1.61
C GLY A 53 5.28 -3.17 -2.99
N LEU A 54 6.38 -3.61 -3.60
CA LEU A 54 6.35 -4.27 -4.92
C LEU A 54 5.60 -5.61 -4.87
N LEU A 55 5.87 -6.42 -3.85
CA LEU A 55 5.20 -7.70 -3.62
C LEU A 55 3.70 -7.52 -3.39
N GLN A 56 3.32 -6.48 -2.64
CA GLN A 56 1.92 -6.16 -2.42
C GLN A 56 1.18 -5.81 -3.71
N ILE A 57 1.85 -5.10 -4.64
CA ILE A 57 1.29 -4.76 -5.95
C ILE A 57 1.13 -6.00 -6.84
N LEU A 58 1.93 -7.04 -6.61
CA LEU A 58 1.91 -8.30 -7.35
C LEU A 58 0.99 -9.36 -6.73
N ASP A 59 0.16 -9.00 -5.75
CA ASP A 59 -0.70 -9.92 -5.00
C ASP A 59 0.09 -10.98 -4.20
N ALA A 60 1.38 -10.78 -3.96
CA ALA A 60 2.22 -11.68 -3.15
C ALA A 60 2.11 -11.35 -1.66
N TRP A 61 0.92 -11.56 -1.10
CA TRP A 61 0.57 -11.16 0.26
C TRP A 61 1.54 -11.70 1.32
N ASP A 62 1.80 -13.02 1.35
CA ASP A 62 2.66 -13.65 2.36
C ASP A 62 4.06 -13.03 2.35
N ALA A 63 4.66 -12.90 1.16
CA ALA A 63 5.99 -12.35 0.98
C ALA A 63 6.04 -10.85 1.32
N SER A 64 4.99 -10.09 0.96
CA SER A 64 4.85 -8.68 1.33
C SER A 64 4.78 -8.51 2.84
N HIS A 65 3.92 -9.28 3.51
CA HIS A 65 3.75 -9.26 4.96
C HIS A 65 5.07 -9.62 5.67
N GLU A 66 5.73 -10.70 5.24
CA GLU A 66 7.01 -11.13 5.82
C GLU A 66 8.12 -10.07 5.64
N ALA A 67 8.20 -9.45 4.46
CA ALA A 67 9.17 -8.38 4.21
C ALA A 67 8.92 -7.15 5.11
N ALA A 68 7.65 -6.74 5.25
CA ALA A 68 7.27 -5.65 6.15
C ALA A 68 7.57 -5.97 7.62
N GLN A 69 7.27 -7.18 8.08
CA GLN A 69 7.59 -7.65 9.43
C GLN A 69 9.09 -7.61 9.70
N LYS A 70 9.91 -8.18 8.80
CA LYS A 70 11.38 -8.17 8.95
C LYS A 70 11.95 -6.75 8.97
N ALA A 71 11.40 -5.84 8.17
CA ALA A 71 11.84 -4.45 8.18
C ALA A 71 11.56 -3.77 9.52
N ASP A 72 10.36 -3.99 10.08
CA ASP A 72 9.95 -3.48 11.39
C ASP A 72 10.85 -4.03 12.51
N ASP A 73 11.13 -5.34 12.49
CA ASP A 73 12.03 -6.00 13.44
C ASP A 73 13.46 -5.44 13.39
N LEU A 74 13.90 -5.00 12.21
CA LEU A 74 15.20 -4.33 12.01
C LEU A 74 15.16 -2.82 12.27
N GLY A 75 14.04 -2.28 12.76
CA GLY A 75 13.92 -0.90 13.20
C GLY A 75 13.55 0.12 12.12
N GLU A 76 13.07 -0.32 10.94
CA GLU A 76 12.46 0.59 9.97
C GLU A 76 11.11 1.08 10.51
N ARG A 77 10.96 2.39 10.72
CA ARG A 77 9.79 2.99 11.38
C ARG A 77 8.92 3.85 10.46
N ARG A 78 9.36 4.15 9.24
CA ARG A 78 8.69 5.10 8.36
C ARG A 78 7.61 4.41 7.52
N PHE A 79 7.90 3.23 6.99
CA PHE A 79 7.08 2.59 5.97
C PHE A 79 6.66 1.16 6.32
N ALA A 80 7.43 0.44 7.14
CA ALA A 80 7.17 -0.96 7.47
C ALA A 80 5.75 -1.16 8.05
N ALA A 81 5.40 -0.41 9.08
CA ALA A 81 4.06 -0.45 9.68
C ALA A 81 2.94 -0.07 8.70
N TYR A 82 3.22 0.81 7.73
CA TYR A 82 2.24 1.23 6.73
C TYR A 82 1.96 0.09 5.74
N TRP A 83 3.00 -0.50 5.14
CA TRP A 83 2.84 -1.66 4.26
C TRP A 83 2.17 -2.84 4.97
N HIS A 84 2.50 -3.04 6.25
CA HIS A 84 1.85 -4.05 7.10
C HIS A 84 0.36 -3.77 7.32
N GLY A 85 -0.01 -2.52 7.60
CA GLY A 85 -1.42 -2.10 7.71
C GLY A 85 -2.21 -2.34 6.41
N ILE A 86 -1.60 -2.05 5.25
CA ILE A 86 -2.22 -2.36 3.94
C ILE A 86 -2.35 -3.88 3.75
N ALA A 87 -1.37 -4.68 4.17
CA ALA A 87 -1.44 -6.14 4.10
C ALA A 87 -2.67 -6.69 4.83
N HIS A 88 -2.88 -6.34 6.09
CA HIS A 88 -4.07 -6.83 6.83
C HIS A 88 -5.38 -6.22 6.34
N ARG A 89 -5.38 -4.98 5.83
CA ARG A 89 -6.58 -4.42 5.19
C ARG A 89 -7.02 -5.27 3.99
N ARG A 90 -6.07 -5.93 3.32
CA ARG A 90 -6.31 -6.88 2.21
C ARG A 90 -6.52 -8.34 2.67
N GLU A 91 -6.33 -8.65 3.95
CA GLU A 91 -6.77 -9.89 4.63
C GLU A 91 -8.22 -9.79 5.16
N PRO A 92 -8.98 -8.80 4.68
CA PRO A 92 -10.10 -8.16 5.38
C PRO A 92 -10.09 -8.17 6.92
N ASP A 93 -8.92 -8.05 7.56
CA ASP A 93 -8.82 -8.00 9.03
C ASP A 93 -8.76 -6.55 9.52
N ALA A 94 -9.93 -5.97 9.79
CA ALA A 94 -10.04 -4.59 10.27
C ALA A 94 -9.33 -4.38 11.62
N GLY A 95 -9.26 -5.40 12.48
CA GLY A 95 -8.63 -5.33 13.79
C GLY A 95 -7.11 -5.22 13.69
N ASN A 96 -6.50 -6.13 12.93
CA ASN A 96 -5.06 -6.12 12.69
C ASN A 96 -4.63 -4.91 11.84
N ALA A 97 -5.40 -4.57 10.80
CA ALA A 97 -5.14 -3.36 10.02
C ALA A 97 -5.11 -2.12 10.94
N SER A 98 -6.13 -1.95 11.79
CA SER A 98 -6.21 -0.83 12.74
C SER A 98 -5.04 -0.82 13.72
N TYR A 99 -4.60 -1.96 14.22
CA TYR A 99 -3.42 -2.06 15.08
C TYR A 99 -2.18 -1.47 14.39
N TRP A 100 -1.91 -1.87 13.14
CA TRP A 100 -0.76 -1.38 12.40
C TRP A 100 -0.88 0.10 12.01
N PHE A 101 -2.06 0.57 11.63
CA PHE A 101 -2.26 1.99 11.34
C PHE A 101 -2.15 2.89 12.59
N ARG A 102 -2.43 2.38 13.80
CA ARG A 102 -2.07 3.09 15.04
C ARG A 102 -0.56 3.24 15.21
N ARG A 103 0.23 2.25 14.79
CA ARG A 103 1.70 2.32 14.80
C ARG A 103 2.25 3.30 13.75
N VAL A 104 1.56 3.46 12.62
CA VAL A 104 1.87 4.50 11.62
C VAL A 104 1.69 5.90 12.23
N GLY A 105 0.59 6.13 12.96
CA GLY A 105 0.31 7.43 13.57
C GLY A 105 0.19 8.53 12.52
N ARG A 106 0.88 9.67 12.73
CA ARG A 106 0.96 10.74 11.74
C ARG A 106 2.02 10.39 10.70
N HIS A 107 1.67 10.48 9.42
CA HIS A 107 2.59 10.16 8.33
C HIS A 107 2.73 11.33 7.36
N ALA A 108 3.96 11.60 6.90
CA ALA A 108 4.28 12.74 6.02
C ALA A 108 3.54 12.69 4.67
N LEU A 109 3.05 11.52 4.24
CA LEU A 109 2.26 11.38 3.02
C LEU A 109 0.80 11.78 3.18
N PHE A 110 0.24 11.79 4.39
CA PHE A 110 -1.20 11.96 4.58
C PHE A 110 -1.75 13.27 3.99
N PRO A 111 -1.08 14.44 4.10
CA PRO A 111 -1.60 15.67 3.50
C PRO A 111 -1.67 15.58 1.96
N ALA A 112 -0.60 15.10 1.33
CA ALA A 112 -0.53 14.98 -0.13
C ALA A 112 -1.48 13.90 -0.66
N LEU A 113 -1.59 12.77 0.06
CA LEU A 113 -2.51 11.68 -0.28
C LEU A 113 -3.97 12.12 -0.16
N GLY A 114 -4.32 12.91 0.87
CA GLY A 114 -5.65 13.48 1.02
C GLY A 114 -6.02 14.39 -0.17
N ALA A 115 -5.14 15.33 -0.54
CA ALA A 115 -5.36 16.21 -1.69
C ALA A 115 -5.49 15.43 -3.01
N ALA A 116 -4.67 14.39 -3.21
CA ALA A 116 -4.77 13.54 -4.38
C ALA A 116 -6.07 12.71 -4.40
N ALA A 117 -6.55 12.25 -3.24
CA ALA A 117 -7.81 11.53 -3.12
C ALA A 117 -9.02 12.43 -3.41
N GLU A 118 -8.99 13.69 -2.96
CA GLU A 118 -10.00 14.71 -3.30
C GLU A 118 -10.08 14.96 -4.80
N ALA A 119 -8.93 15.06 -5.48
CA ALA A 119 -8.87 15.25 -6.93
C ALA A 119 -9.35 14.02 -7.72
N LEU A 120 -9.19 12.82 -7.14
CA LEU A 120 -9.61 11.55 -7.74
C LEU A 120 -11.13 11.29 -7.59
N ALA A 121 -11.73 11.77 -6.50
CA ALA A 121 -13.13 11.52 -6.19
C ALA A 121 -14.09 12.31 -7.08
N GLY A 122 -15.18 11.65 -7.46
CA GLY A 122 -16.33 12.26 -8.13
C GLY A 122 -17.20 13.06 -7.16
N ARG A 123 -18.09 13.89 -7.71
CA ARG A 123 -19.07 14.64 -6.91
C ARG A 123 -19.94 13.70 -6.08
N GLY A 124 -19.98 13.91 -4.78
CA GLY A 124 -20.81 13.14 -3.84
C GLY A 124 -20.19 11.84 -3.32
N GLU A 125 -18.98 11.49 -3.78
CA GLU A 125 -18.24 10.36 -3.22
C GLU A 125 -17.69 10.69 -1.83
N SER A 126 -17.90 9.80 -0.87
CA SER A 126 -17.32 9.90 0.47
C SER A 126 -15.92 9.30 0.46
N ILE A 127 -14.91 10.12 0.79
CA ILE A 127 -13.50 9.75 0.79
C ILE A 127 -12.92 9.73 2.21
N PRO A 128 -11.89 8.91 2.48
CA PRO A 128 -11.34 8.73 3.81
C PRO A 128 -10.36 9.86 4.17
N ILE A 129 -10.93 11.01 4.53
CA ILE A 129 -10.19 12.22 4.90
C ILE A 129 -10.31 12.49 6.39
N GLY A 130 -9.19 12.79 7.03
CA GLY A 130 -9.07 13.16 8.44
C GLY A 130 -8.41 14.53 8.61
N THR A 131 -8.12 14.91 9.85
CA THR A 131 -7.54 16.23 10.17
C THR A 131 -6.17 16.49 9.53
N ASP A 132 -5.41 15.43 9.26
CA ASP A 132 -4.07 15.50 8.66
C ASP A 132 -4.06 15.15 7.16
N GLY A 133 -5.23 15.15 6.50
CA GLY A 133 -5.37 14.72 5.10
C GLY A 133 -5.97 13.31 5.03
N TRP A 134 -5.16 12.27 4.93
CA TRP A 134 -5.64 10.88 4.82
C TRP A 134 -6.03 10.26 6.16
N ASP A 135 -7.17 9.56 6.22
CA ASP A 135 -7.59 8.75 7.37
C ASP A 135 -7.55 7.24 7.04
N PRO A 136 -6.56 6.49 7.54
CA PRO A 136 -6.47 5.07 7.26
C PRO A 136 -7.60 4.24 7.90
N PHE A 137 -8.21 4.70 9.00
CA PHE A 137 -9.32 4.00 9.65
C PHE A 137 -10.61 4.15 8.83
N ALA A 138 -10.87 5.35 8.32
CA ALA A 138 -11.96 5.55 7.37
C ALA A 138 -11.76 4.74 6.08
N MET A 139 -10.51 4.54 5.65
CA MET A 139 -10.21 3.69 4.49
C MET A 139 -10.45 2.20 4.80
N ILE A 140 -10.13 1.71 6.00
CA ILE A 140 -10.52 0.36 6.45
C ILE A 140 -12.05 0.22 6.39
N ASP A 141 -12.78 1.16 6.99
CA ASP A 141 -14.25 1.13 7.01
C ASP A 141 -14.87 1.17 5.61
N LEU A 142 -14.26 1.92 4.68
CA LEU A 142 -14.67 1.94 3.28
C LEU A 142 -14.47 0.55 2.63
N CYS A 143 -13.30 -0.06 2.81
CA CYS A 143 -13.02 -1.41 2.29
C CYS A 143 -13.93 -2.48 2.89
N THR A 144 -14.23 -2.41 4.19
CA THR A 144 -15.09 -3.38 4.88
C THR A 144 -16.56 -3.28 4.46
N ARG A 145 -17.05 -2.06 4.17
CA ARG A 145 -18.45 -1.86 3.75
C ARG A 145 -18.69 -2.08 2.27
N ALA A 146 -17.67 -1.87 1.45
CA ALA A 146 -17.74 -2.03 0.01
C ALA A 146 -18.17 -3.45 -0.37
N ARG A 147 -19.20 -3.55 -1.22
CA ARG A 147 -19.67 -4.84 -1.77
C ARG A 147 -19.19 -5.03 -3.21
N PRO A 148 -18.89 -6.27 -3.64
CA PRO A 148 -18.49 -6.55 -5.01
C PRO A 148 -19.45 -5.96 -6.05
N GLY A 149 -18.92 -5.29 -7.07
CA GLY A 149 -19.66 -4.67 -8.17
C GLY A 149 -20.25 -3.28 -7.87
N THR A 150 -20.10 -2.74 -6.66
CA THR A 150 -20.66 -1.43 -6.27
C THR A 150 -19.73 -0.27 -6.62
N ASP A 151 -20.29 0.95 -6.76
CA ASP A 151 -19.48 2.17 -6.90
C ASP A 151 -18.54 2.37 -5.71
N GLN A 152 -18.96 1.94 -4.51
CA GLN A 152 -18.14 2.00 -3.32
C GLN A 152 -16.89 1.11 -3.43
N GLU A 153 -17.01 -0.10 -3.99
CA GLU A 153 -15.86 -0.95 -4.28
C GLU A 153 -14.95 -0.29 -5.33
N ARG A 154 -15.51 0.24 -6.41
CA ARG A 154 -14.72 0.91 -7.45
C ARG A 154 -13.94 2.10 -6.90
N LEU A 155 -14.57 2.91 -6.06
CA LEU A 155 -13.92 4.02 -5.36
C LEU A 155 -12.82 3.51 -4.41
N ALA A 156 -13.13 2.53 -3.57
CA ALA A 156 -12.16 1.95 -2.64
C ALA A 156 -10.93 1.38 -3.36
N ARG A 157 -11.12 0.71 -4.49
CA ARG A 157 -10.01 0.16 -5.28
C ARG A 157 -9.15 1.27 -5.90
N ARG A 158 -9.77 2.31 -6.47
CA ARG A 158 -9.06 3.49 -7.01
C ARG A 158 -8.26 4.21 -5.92
N LEU A 159 -8.85 4.40 -4.74
CA LEU A 159 -8.20 5.01 -3.58
C LEU A 159 -7.04 4.15 -3.04
N GLN A 160 -7.25 2.83 -2.90
CA GLN A 160 -6.18 1.91 -2.51
C GLN A 160 -5.02 1.94 -3.50
N ARG A 161 -5.32 1.98 -4.80
CA ARG A 161 -4.30 2.08 -5.85
C ARG A 161 -3.50 3.38 -5.70
N LEU A 162 -4.16 4.51 -5.50
CA LEU A 162 -3.52 5.81 -5.28
C LEU A 162 -2.61 5.79 -4.04
N GLU A 163 -3.12 5.29 -2.92
CA GLU A 163 -2.37 5.17 -1.66
C GLU A 163 -1.12 4.29 -1.84
N MET A 164 -1.27 3.11 -2.44
CA MET A 164 -0.14 2.20 -2.69
C MET A 164 0.87 2.81 -3.67
N ALA A 165 0.42 3.56 -4.68
CA ALA A 165 1.31 4.27 -5.61
C ALA A 165 2.20 5.26 -4.89
N MET A 166 1.59 6.17 -4.13
CA MET A 166 2.30 7.24 -3.44
C MET A 166 3.22 6.69 -2.35
N LEU A 167 2.78 5.65 -1.64
CA LEU A 167 3.62 4.98 -0.64
C LEU A 167 4.81 4.26 -1.27
N LEU A 168 4.63 3.61 -2.43
CA LEU A 168 5.73 2.97 -3.14
C LEU A 168 6.74 4.00 -3.65
N GLU A 169 6.27 5.10 -4.25
CA GLU A 169 7.14 6.18 -4.72
C GLU A 169 7.96 6.78 -3.57
N ALA A 170 7.33 7.01 -2.41
CA ALA A 170 8.02 7.51 -1.23
C ALA A 170 9.02 6.51 -0.65
N THR A 171 8.68 5.21 -0.70
CA THR A 171 9.57 4.13 -0.27
C THR A 171 10.78 4.02 -1.20
N ALA A 172 10.57 4.12 -2.52
CA ALA A 172 11.65 4.12 -3.52
C ALA A 172 12.58 5.34 -3.37
N ALA A 173 12.02 6.53 -3.16
CA ALA A 173 12.78 7.75 -2.93
C ALA A 173 13.64 7.69 -1.65
N ALA A 174 13.31 6.81 -0.70
CA ALA A 174 14.05 6.63 0.55
C ALA A 174 15.21 5.61 0.45
N LEU A 175 15.43 4.99 -0.72
CA LEU A 175 16.49 3.99 -0.91
C LEU A 175 17.92 4.57 -0.92
N GLY A 176 18.08 5.88 -1.18
CA GLY A 176 19.38 6.56 -1.26
C GLY A 176 19.57 7.30 -2.57
#